data_AF-A0A974NZ00-F1
#
_entry.id   AF-A0A974NZ00-F1
#
_cell.length_a   1.000
_cell.length_b   1.000
_cell.length_c   1.000
_cell.angle_alpha   90.00
_cell.angle_beta   90.00
_cell.angle_gamma   90.00
#
_symmetry.space_group_name_H-M   'P 1'
#
loop_
_entity.id
_entity.type
_entity.pdbx_description
1 polymer ?
#
loop_
_entity_poly.entity_id
_entity_poly.type
_entity_poly.pdbx_seq_one_letter_code
_entity_poly.pdbx_strand_id
1 'polypeptide(L)'
;MARPQRLDDLASIEARREVLRAELADLDTRAKAAEQAARDAGRSTLLEALDRVKIAAMSKHEARSIANAIGQYGGKVIAAQLSSLQAASAQPG
;
A
#
# COMPACT_ATOMS: atom_id res chain seq x y z
N MET A 1 1.43 51.43 25.71
CA MET A 1 1.57 51.51 24.24
C MET A 1 1.06 50.20 23.63
N ALA A 2 -0.18 50.17 23.16
CA ALA A 2 -0.75 48.99 22.52
C ALA A 2 -0.04 48.77 21.17
N ARG A 3 0.53 47.58 20.96
CA ARG A 3 1.13 47.20 19.67
C ARG A 3 -0.02 47.03 18.67
N PRO A 4 -0.10 47.83 17.60
CA PRO A 4 -1.16 47.64 16.62
C PRO A 4 -1.04 46.23 16.06
N GLN A 5 -2.10 45.43 16.24
CA GLN A 5 -2.25 44.18 15.50
C GLN A 5 -2.21 44.56 14.02
N ARG A 6 -1.21 44.06 13.30
CA ARG A 6 -1.21 44.16 11.84
C ARG A 6 -2.44 43.36 11.40
N LEU A 7 -3.49 44.07 10.99
CA LEU A 7 -4.56 43.47 10.21
C LEU A 7 -3.86 42.98 8.94
N ASP A 8 -3.64 41.67 8.83
CA ASP A 8 -3.13 41.08 7.60
C ASP A 8 -4.04 41.55 6.47
N ASP A 9 -3.47 42.28 5.50
CA ASP A 9 -4.24 42.78 4.37
C ASP A 9 -4.84 41.59 3.60
N LEU A 10 -6.06 41.74 3.09
CA LEU A 10 -6.80 40.65 2.45
C LEU A 10 -5.98 39.97 1.35
N ALA A 11 -5.21 40.75 0.56
CA ALA A 11 -4.36 40.21 -0.49
C ALA A 11 -3.23 39.32 0.06
N SER A 12 -2.68 39.67 1.23
CA SER A 12 -1.64 38.86 1.90
C SER A 12 -2.20 37.55 2.46
N ILE A 13 -3.44 37.56 2.96
CA ILE A 13 -4.15 36.35 3.41
C ILE A 13 -4.44 35.44 2.22
N GLU A 14 -4.91 35.99 1.10
CA GLU A 14 -5.21 35.24 -0.12
C GLU A 14 -3.95 34.62 -0.73
N ALA A 15 -2.85 35.38 -0.81
CA ALA A 15 -1.57 34.85 -1.27
C ALA A 15 -1.09 33.69 -0.40
N ARG A 16 -1.21 33.82 0.93
CA ARG A 16 -0.84 32.74 1.86
C ARG A 16 -1.76 31.52 1.72
N ARG A 17 -3.06 31.71 1.50
CA ARG A 17 -3.99 30.60 1.22
C ARG A 17 -3.60 29.85 -0.04
N GLU A 18 -3.18 30.56 -1.08
CA GLU A 18 -2.80 29.92 -2.34
C GLU A 18 -1.51 29.11 -2.20
N VAL A 19 -0.51 29.64 -1.49
CA VAL A 19 0.70 28.87 -1.13
C VAL A 19 0.34 27.61 -0.34
N LEU A 20 -0.52 27.72 0.67
CA LEU A 20 -0.93 26.58 1.47
C LEU A 20 -1.73 25.54 0.66
N ARG A 21 -2.54 25.96 -0.31
CA ARG A 21 -3.23 25.04 -1.23
C ARG A 21 -2.24 24.29 -2.12
N ALA A 22 -1.22 24.98 -2.63
CA ALA A 22 -0.17 24.35 -3.43
C ALA A 22 0.62 23.33 -2.60
N GLU A 23 0.95 23.67 -1.35
CA GLU A 23 1.61 22.75 -0.41
C GLU A 23 0.72 21.52 -0.10
N LEU A 24 -0.58 21.72 0.10
CA LEU A 24 -1.53 20.61 0.29
C LEU A 24 -1.57 19.69 -0.94
N ALA A 25 -1.58 20.25 -2.16
CA ALA A 25 -1.58 19.47 -3.39
C ALA A 25 -0.30 18.63 -3.57
N ASP A 26 0.86 19.16 -3.16
CA ASP A 26 2.12 18.39 -3.14
C ASP A 26 2.06 17.23 -2.13
N LEU A 27 1.56 17.50 -0.92
CA LEU A 27 1.38 16.48 0.11
C LEU A 27 0.43 15.37 -0.35
N ASP A 28 -0.68 15.70 -0.99
CA ASP A 28 -1.62 14.72 -1.56
C ASP A 28 -0.95 13.86 -2.63
N THR A 29 -0.10 14.46 -3.48
CA THR A 29 0.64 13.73 -4.50
C THR A 29 1.61 12.74 -3.88
N ARG A 30 2.35 13.18 -2.86
CA ARG A 30 3.28 12.33 -2.11
C ARG A 30 2.58 11.22 -1.33
N ALA A 31 1.43 11.52 -0.74
CA ALA A 31 0.61 10.52 -0.04
C ALA A 31 0.14 9.41 -1.00
N LYS A 32 -0.34 9.78 -2.20
CA LYS A 32 -0.71 8.81 -3.24
C LYS A 32 0.47 7.95 -3.70
N ALA A 33 1.64 8.56 -3.91
CA ALA A 33 2.84 7.83 -4.28
C ALA A 33 3.29 6.85 -3.17
N ALA A 34 3.24 7.28 -1.90
CA ALA A 34 3.54 6.43 -0.76
C ALA A 34 2.53 5.28 -0.60
N GLU A 35 1.25 5.52 -0.86
CA GLU A 35 0.21 4.50 -0.85
C GLU A 35 0.45 3.44 -1.95
N GLN A 36 0.78 3.88 -3.16
CA GLN A 36 1.13 2.97 -4.26
C GLN A 36 2.38 2.16 -3.93
N ALA A 37 3.43 2.82 -3.42
CA ALA A 37 4.65 2.14 -2.98
C ALA A 37 4.38 1.12 -1.86
N ALA A 38 3.52 1.45 -0.89
CA ALA A 38 3.13 0.53 0.18
C ALA A 38 2.35 -0.68 -0.34
N ARG A 39 1.50 -0.49 -1.36
CA ARG A 39 0.77 -1.58 -2.02
C ARG A 39 1.72 -2.53 -2.77
N ASP A 40 2.75 -2.00 -3.41
CA ASP A 40 3.72 -2.80 -4.19
C ASP A 40 4.94 -3.29 -3.38
N ALA A 41 5.14 -2.83 -2.15
CA ALA A 41 6.30 -3.17 -1.32
C ALA A 41 6.51 -4.67 -1.11
N GLY A 42 5.43 -5.48 -1.16
CA GLY A 42 5.51 -6.94 -1.03
C GLY A 42 5.79 -7.69 -2.33
N ARG A 43 5.71 -7.02 -3.50
CA ARG A 43 5.77 -7.66 -4.82
C ARG A 43 7.15 -8.23 -5.13
N SER A 44 8.22 -7.46 -4.91
CA SER A 44 9.59 -7.91 -5.17
C SER A 44 9.94 -9.13 -4.32
N THR A 45 9.66 -9.06 -3.02
CA THR A 45 9.89 -10.16 -2.06
C THR A 45 9.13 -11.44 -2.47
N LEU A 46 7.87 -11.31 -2.89
CA LEU A 46 7.10 -12.46 -3.37
C LEU A 46 7.71 -13.07 -4.63
N LEU A 47 8.10 -12.26 -5.61
CA LEU A 47 8.72 -12.75 -6.85
C LEU A 47 10.06 -13.44 -6.59
N GLU A 48 10.90 -12.89 -5.72
CA GLU A 48 12.16 -13.52 -5.29
C GLU A 48 11.94 -14.87 -4.59
N ALA A 49 10.87 -14.99 -3.78
CA ALA A 49 10.52 -16.26 -3.15
C ALA A 49 10.03 -17.30 -4.17
N LEU A 50 9.21 -16.88 -5.14
CA LEU A 50 8.71 -17.76 -6.20
C LEU A 50 9.83 -18.26 -7.11
N ASP A 51 10.86 -17.47 -7.37
CA ASP A 51 12.01 -17.85 -8.20
C ASP A 51 12.80 -19.03 -7.61
N ARG A 52 12.72 -19.23 -6.28
CA ARG A 52 13.41 -20.32 -5.56
C ARG A 52 12.61 -21.61 -5.49
N VAL A 53 11.36 -21.64 -5.96
CA VAL A 53 10.45 -22.77 -5.80
C VAL A 53 10.10 -23.39 -7.15
N LYS A 54 10.12 -24.73 -7.24
CA LYS A 54 9.60 -25.45 -8.41
C LYS A 54 8.08 -25.43 -8.37
N ILE A 55 7.48 -24.62 -9.23
CA ILE A 55 6.04 -24.54 -9.38
C ILE A 55 5.59 -25.58 -10.40
N ALA A 56 4.69 -26.48 -10.01
CA ALA A 56 4.10 -27.47 -10.92
C ALA A 56 3.25 -26.80 -12.01
N ALA A 57 2.92 -27.54 -13.07
CA ALA A 57 2.04 -27.04 -14.11
C ALA A 57 0.71 -26.58 -13.51
N MET A 58 0.33 -25.33 -13.81
CA MET A 58 -0.95 -24.76 -13.40
C MET A 58 -1.62 -24.10 -14.60
N SER A 59 -2.95 -24.09 -14.59
CA SER A 59 -3.74 -23.36 -15.56
C SER A 59 -3.68 -21.84 -15.32
N LYS A 60 -3.96 -21.08 -16.39
CA LYS A 60 -4.11 -19.62 -16.30
C LYS A 60 -5.19 -19.18 -15.30
N HIS A 61 -6.23 -19.99 -15.14
CA HIS A 61 -7.31 -19.70 -14.19
C HIS A 61 -6.82 -19.84 -12.75
N GLU A 62 -6.12 -20.92 -12.42
CA GLU A 62 -5.53 -21.13 -11.08
C GLU A 62 -4.54 -20.02 -10.72
N ALA A 63 -3.64 -19.66 -11.65
CA ALA A 63 -2.69 -18.56 -11.45
C ALA A 63 -3.40 -17.24 -11.10
N ARG A 64 -4.49 -16.92 -11.81
CA ARG A 64 -5.28 -15.72 -11.57
C ARG A 64 -6.00 -15.76 -10.22
N SER A 65 -6.58 -16.90 -9.86
CA SER A 65 -7.26 -17.06 -8.58
C SER A 65 -6.29 -16.86 -7.41
N ILE A 66 -5.07 -17.39 -7.50
CA ILE A 66 -4.02 -17.18 -6.49
C ILE A 66 -3.64 -15.69 -6.41
N ALA A 67 -3.38 -15.05 -7.56
CA ALA A 67 -3.01 -13.63 -7.61
C ALA A 67 -4.12 -12.73 -7.02
N ASN A 68 -5.39 -13.02 -7.35
CA ASN A 68 -6.54 -12.29 -6.83
C ASN A 68 -6.69 -12.47 -5.33
N ALA A 69 -6.51 -13.70 -4.81
CA ALA A 69 -6.54 -13.94 -3.37
C ALA A 69 -5.47 -13.11 -2.65
N ILE A 70 -4.24 -13.04 -3.19
CA ILE A 70 -3.15 -12.23 -2.63
C ILE A 70 -3.52 -10.75 -2.62
N GLY A 71 -4.09 -10.24 -3.71
CA GLY A 71 -4.55 -8.84 -3.78
C GLY A 71 -5.71 -8.52 -2.85
N GLN A 72 -6.64 -9.46 -2.63
CA GLN A 72 -7.87 -9.24 -1.85
C GLN A 72 -7.66 -9.41 -0.35
N TYR A 73 -6.90 -10.41 0.08
CA TYR A 73 -6.75 -10.77 1.49
C TYR A 73 -5.39 -10.38 2.08
N GLY A 74 -4.41 -10.06 1.23
CA GLY A 74 -3.05 -9.73 1.64
C GLY A 74 -2.22 -10.94 2.05
N GLY A 75 -0.89 -10.77 2.03
CA GLY A 75 0.05 -11.87 2.28
C GLY A 75 -0.04 -12.48 3.69
N LYS A 76 -0.36 -11.70 4.72
CA LYS A 76 -0.45 -12.17 6.11
C LYS A 76 -1.56 -13.21 6.29
N VAL A 77 -2.75 -12.95 5.76
CA VAL A 77 -3.91 -13.84 5.89
C VAL A 77 -3.66 -15.14 5.13
N ILE A 78 -3.11 -15.04 3.91
CA ILE A 78 -2.78 -16.23 3.10
C ILE A 78 -1.70 -17.07 3.77
N ALA A 79 -0.65 -16.47 4.31
CA ALA A 79 0.40 -17.20 5.01
C ALA A 79 -0.16 -17.98 6.22
N ALA A 80 -1.06 -17.37 6.99
CA ALA A 80 -1.75 -18.04 8.09
C ALA A 80 -2.58 -19.24 7.60
N GLN A 81 -3.38 -19.05 6.55
CA GLN A 81 -4.21 -20.12 5.98
C GLN A 81 -3.37 -21.28 5.42
N LEU A 82 -2.28 -20.98 4.71
CA LEU A 82 -1.35 -21.99 4.19
C LEU A 82 -0.69 -22.77 5.33
N SER A 83 -0.32 -22.10 6.42
CA SER A 83 0.23 -22.75 7.61
C SER A 83 -0.78 -23.72 8.24
N SER A 84 -2.06 -23.34 8.29
CA SER A 84 -3.14 -24.23 8.76
C SER A 84 -3.33 -25.46 7.87
N LEU A 85 -3.26 -25.31 6.54
CA LEU A 85 -3.35 -26.44 5.61
C LEU A 85 -2.16 -27.41 5.77
N GLN A 86 -0.95 -26.87 5.94
CA GLN A 86 0.23 -27.69 6.21
C GLN A 86 0.10 -28.46 7.53
N ALA A 87 -0.38 -27.81 8.58
CA ALA A 87 -0.64 -28.45 9.87
C ALA A 87 -1.69 -29.56 9.76
N ALA A 88 -2.77 -29.33 9.00
CA ALA A 88 -3.80 -30.34 8.76
C ALA A 88 -3.28 -31.54 7.95
N SER A 89 -2.38 -31.31 6.98
CA SER A 89 -1.75 -32.39 6.21
C SER A 89 -0.70 -33.20 6.98
N ALA A 90 -0.23 -32.69 8.12
CA ALA A 90 0.80 -33.31 8.94
C ALA A 90 0.24 -34.19 10.09
N GLN A 91 -1.08 -34.22 10.30
CA GLN A 91 -1.70 -35.15 11.24
C GLN A 91 -1.98 -36.49 10.55
N PRO A 92 -1.31 -37.60 10.93
CA PRO A 92 -1.74 -38.93 10.53
C PRO A 92 -3.06 -39.23 11.27
N GLY A 93 -4.06 -39.71 10.52
CA GLY A 93 -5.35 -40.15 11.07
C GLY A 93 -5.23 -41.31 12.06
#